data_AF-A0A542I082-F1
#
_entry.id   AF-A0A542I082-F1
#
_cell.length_a   1.000
_cell.length_b   1.000
_cell.length_c   1.000
_cell.angle_alpha   90.00
_cell.angle_beta   90.00
_cell.angle_gamma   90.00
#
_symmetry.space_group_name_H-M   'P 1'
#
loop_
_entity.id
_entity.type
_entity.pdbx_description
1 polymer ?
#
loop_
_entity_poly.entity_id
_entity_poly.type
_entity_poly.pdbx_seq_one_letter_code
_entity_poly.pdbx_strand_id
1 'polypeptide(L)'
;MTARNDFEVLTELLPPRSGSGLAVDWAAVEQAWGLEFPSDYKSLIAHYGDVLIGEYLGVIPPSIVTPATCDEVGAKRGGMGFITADTRDTWVDTEPTEIDAEPEELVTWGAASCADLFCWLTRGEPDEWPVLVFSHGDDVWTQYDFGMVEFLVRVLNAQPGVELMEETPLWGDRNPSYANSAERRRVRGK
;
A
#
# COMPACT_ATOMS: atom_id res chain seq x y z
N MET A 1 14.59 1.62 24.57
CA MET A 1 14.84 0.44 23.73
C MET A 1 14.66 0.94 22.32
N THR A 2 15.76 1.30 21.66
CA THR A 2 15.73 2.04 20.39
C THR A 2 15.04 1.16 19.36
N ALA A 3 13.83 1.54 18.94
CA ALA A 3 13.09 0.83 17.91
C ALA A 3 14.01 0.72 16.70
N ARG A 4 14.26 -0.51 16.27
CA ARG A 4 14.86 -0.75 14.96
C ARG A 4 13.90 -0.12 13.97
N ASN A 5 14.39 0.77 13.11
CA ASN A 5 13.54 1.42 12.12
C ASN A 5 12.93 0.32 11.24
N ASP A 6 11.60 0.14 11.24
CA ASP A 6 10.96 -0.95 10.49
C ASP A 6 11.30 -0.90 9.00
N PHE A 7 11.60 0.29 8.48
CA PHE A 7 12.11 0.44 7.12
C PHE A 7 13.49 -0.23 6.93
N GLU A 8 14.40 -0.13 7.90
CA GLU A 8 15.68 -0.84 7.83
C GLU A 8 15.45 -2.36 7.81
N VAL A 9 14.54 -2.86 8.66
CA VAL A 9 14.17 -4.28 8.66
C VAL A 9 13.58 -4.71 7.32
N LEU A 10 12.69 -3.91 6.76
CA LEU A 10 12.12 -4.16 5.44
C LEU A 10 13.21 -4.25 4.37
N THR A 11 14.19 -3.35 4.38
CA THR A 11 15.30 -3.38 3.40
C THR A 11 16.24 -4.56 3.58
N GLU A 12 16.33 -5.17 4.77
CA GLU A 12 17.07 -6.41 4.97
C GLU A 12 16.32 -7.63 4.43
N LEU A 13 14.99 -7.67 4.59
CA LEU A 13 14.12 -8.75 4.09
C LEU A 13 13.93 -8.65 2.58
N LEU A 14 13.86 -7.43 2.04
CA LEU A 14 13.63 -7.13 0.64
C LEU A 14 14.70 -6.18 0.11
N PRO A 15 15.96 -6.60 -0.10
CA PRO A 15 17.03 -5.68 -0.51
C PRO A 15 16.71 -4.90 -1.80
N PRO A 16 16.70 -3.55 -1.76
CA PRO A 16 16.38 -2.75 -2.93
C PRO A 16 17.50 -2.83 -3.98
N ARG A 17 17.11 -2.97 -5.24
CA ARG A 17 17.99 -2.95 -6.41
C ARG A 17 18.31 -1.50 -6.77
N SER A 18 19.55 -1.25 -7.16
CA SER A 18 19.96 0.08 -7.63
C SER A 18 19.10 0.54 -8.81
N GLY A 19 18.44 1.69 -8.66
CA GLY A 19 17.62 2.29 -9.71
C GLY A 19 16.19 1.75 -9.83
N SER A 20 15.68 0.96 -8.86
CA SER A 20 14.27 0.54 -8.85
C SER A 20 13.29 1.59 -8.31
N GLY A 21 13.79 2.60 -7.61
CA GLY A 21 12.97 3.63 -6.95
C GLY A 21 12.26 4.60 -7.90
N LEU A 22 11.24 5.28 -7.37
CA LEU A 22 10.51 6.34 -8.06
C LEU A 22 10.77 7.69 -7.39
N ALA A 23 11.16 8.68 -8.18
CA ALA A 23 11.25 10.07 -7.72
C ALA A 23 9.86 10.72 -7.80
N VAL A 24 9.30 11.05 -6.64
CA VAL A 24 7.99 11.71 -6.50
C VAL A 24 8.20 13.14 -6.01
N ASP A 25 7.49 14.10 -6.63
CA ASP A 25 7.36 15.45 -6.10
C ASP A 25 6.33 15.44 -4.97
N TRP A 26 6.80 15.13 -3.76
CA TRP A 26 5.95 14.97 -2.59
C TRP A 26 5.16 16.24 -2.26
N ALA A 27 5.76 17.42 -2.40
CA ALA A 27 5.07 18.68 -2.11
C ALA A 27 3.86 18.88 -3.03
N ALA A 28 4.02 18.60 -4.33
CA ALA A 28 2.92 18.73 -5.29
C ALA A 28 1.86 17.63 -5.11
N VAL A 29 2.27 16.41 -4.77
CA VAL A 29 1.37 15.30 -4.44
C VAL A 29 0.55 15.61 -3.18
N GLU A 30 1.20 15.98 -2.09
CA GLU A 30 0.53 16.28 -0.80
C GLU A 30 -0.43 17.46 -0.95
N GLN A 31 -0.06 18.48 -1.74
CA GLN A 31 -0.98 19.56 -2.08
C GLN A 31 -2.22 19.07 -2.85
N ALA A 32 -2.06 18.15 -3.82
CA ALA A 32 -3.17 17.61 -4.61
C ALA A 32 -4.07 16.65 -3.81
N TRP A 33 -3.49 15.93 -2.86
CA TRP A 33 -4.20 15.02 -1.97
C TRP A 33 -4.84 15.74 -0.79
N GLY A 34 -4.30 16.88 -0.37
CA GLY A 34 -4.76 17.63 0.81
C GLY A 34 -4.36 16.98 2.13
N LEU A 35 -3.33 16.14 2.11
CA LEU A 35 -2.77 15.41 3.26
C LEU A 35 -1.28 15.18 3.05
N GLU A 36 -0.56 14.96 4.14
CA GLU A 36 0.82 14.50 4.14
C GLU A 36 0.86 12.97 4.13
N PHE A 37 1.90 12.36 3.57
CA PHE A 37 2.06 10.90 3.58
C PHE A 37 3.05 10.43 4.65
N PRO A 38 2.90 9.19 5.17
CA PRO A 38 3.85 8.58 6.09
C PRO A 38 5.29 8.59 5.54
N SER A 39 6.26 8.90 6.39
CA SER A 39 7.67 9.04 6.03
C SER A 39 8.31 7.71 5.58
N ASP A 40 7.87 6.60 6.16
CA ASP A 40 8.28 5.24 5.82
C ASP A 40 7.75 4.81 4.44
N TYR A 41 6.51 5.19 4.08
CA TYR A 41 5.94 5.01 2.75
C TYR A 41 6.70 5.83 1.70
N LYS A 42 7.02 7.10 2.00
CA LYS A 42 7.84 7.93 1.11
C LYS A 42 9.20 7.27 0.83
N SER A 43 9.80 6.68 1.86
CA SER A 43 11.05 5.93 1.76
C SER A 43 10.88 4.67 0.91
N LEU A 44 9.81 3.90 1.12
CA LEU A 44 9.50 2.73 0.30
C LEU A 44 9.36 3.07 -1.17
N ILE A 45 8.59 4.10 -1.54
CA ILE A 45 8.44 4.53 -2.93
C ILE A 45 9.79 5.03 -3.51
N ALA A 46 10.61 5.72 -2.73
CA ALA A 46 11.92 6.16 -3.16
C ALA A 46 12.91 5.02 -3.46
N HIS A 47 12.73 3.85 -2.82
CA HIS A 47 13.62 2.69 -2.99
C HIS A 47 13.07 1.63 -3.98
N TYR A 48 11.76 1.39 -3.98
CA TYR A 48 11.11 0.32 -4.75
C TYR A 48 10.21 0.82 -5.87
N GLY A 49 9.79 2.09 -5.82
CA GLY A 49 8.85 2.66 -6.78
C GLY A 49 7.46 2.04 -6.67
N ASP A 50 6.83 1.84 -7.82
CA ASP A 50 5.58 1.09 -7.94
C ASP A 50 5.84 -0.42 -7.91
N VAL A 51 5.68 -1.05 -6.75
CA VAL A 51 6.20 -2.40 -6.52
C VAL A 51 5.10 -3.44 -6.36
N LEU A 52 5.27 -4.60 -6.99
CA LEU A 52 4.55 -5.84 -6.64
C LEU A 52 5.44 -6.67 -5.72
N ILE A 53 4.99 -6.95 -4.50
CA ILE A 53 5.71 -7.75 -3.52
C ILE A 53 5.13 -9.17 -3.50
N GLY A 54 6.00 -10.18 -3.59
CA GLY A 54 5.66 -11.61 -3.53
C GLY A 54 4.65 -12.06 -4.58
N GLU A 55 4.61 -11.41 -5.75
CA GLU A 55 3.59 -11.60 -6.79
C GLU A 55 2.13 -11.45 -6.29
N TYR A 56 1.93 -10.84 -5.12
CA TYR A 56 0.65 -10.75 -4.44
C TYR A 56 0.20 -9.29 -4.26
N LEU A 57 0.96 -8.51 -3.48
CA LEU A 57 0.57 -7.17 -3.05
C LEU A 57 1.22 -6.09 -3.93
N GLY A 58 0.40 -5.39 -4.71
CA GLY A 58 0.83 -4.21 -5.44
C GLY A 58 0.76 -2.97 -4.56
N VAL A 59 1.90 -2.33 -4.28
CA VAL A 59 1.98 -0.99 -3.69
C VAL A 59 1.91 0.06 -4.79
N ILE A 60 0.99 1.00 -4.63
CA ILE A 60 0.65 1.97 -5.66
C ILE A 60 1.23 3.33 -5.24
N PRO A 61 2.10 3.97 -6.04
CA PRO A 61 2.60 5.30 -5.72
C PRO A 61 1.50 6.35 -5.92
N PRO A 62 1.55 7.46 -5.16
CA PRO A 62 0.59 8.54 -5.35
C PRO A 62 0.96 9.35 -6.60
N SER A 63 -0.03 10.00 -7.19
CA SER A 63 0.17 10.94 -8.29
C SER A 63 -0.76 12.13 -8.15
N ILE A 64 -0.51 13.19 -8.93
CA ILE A 64 -1.40 14.35 -9.05
C ILE A 64 -2.50 14.04 -10.08
N VAL A 65 -2.16 13.33 -11.15
CA VAL A 65 -3.07 12.92 -12.22
C VAL A 65 -2.69 11.57 -12.82
N THR A 66 -3.66 10.89 -13.42
CA THR A 66 -3.42 9.70 -14.24
C THR A 66 -2.66 10.08 -15.51
N PRO A 67 -1.48 9.46 -15.78
CA PRO A 67 -0.70 9.74 -16.97
C PRO A 67 -1.44 9.42 -18.27
N ALA A 68 -1.00 10.03 -19.38
CA ALA A 68 -1.58 9.81 -20.72
C ALA A 68 -1.44 8.37 -21.25
N THR A 69 -0.68 7.51 -20.56
CA THR A 69 -0.41 6.12 -20.93
C THR A 69 -1.34 5.12 -20.25
N CYS A 70 -2.31 5.59 -19.46
CA CYS A 70 -3.21 4.76 -18.68
C CYS A 70 -4.65 4.96 -19.15
N ASP A 71 -5.49 3.96 -18.87
CA ASP A 71 -6.93 4.09 -18.99
C ASP A 71 -7.37 5.17 -17.98
N GLU A 72 -8.19 6.14 -18.41
CA GLU A 72 -8.60 7.35 -17.65
C GLU A 72 -7.55 8.49 -17.50
N VAL A 73 -6.93 8.87 -18.63
CA VAL A 73 -6.02 10.03 -18.72
C VAL A 73 -6.60 11.29 -18.03
N GLY A 74 -5.82 11.88 -17.12
CA GLY A 74 -6.14 13.14 -16.47
C GLY A 74 -7.05 13.03 -15.24
N ALA A 75 -7.47 11.82 -14.85
CA ALA A 75 -8.17 11.63 -13.57
C ALA A 75 -7.29 12.12 -12.41
N LYS A 76 -7.89 12.87 -11.47
CA LYS A 76 -7.17 13.42 -10.31
C LYS A 76 -6.63 12.29 -9.45
N ARG A 77 -5.49 12.52 -8.81
CA ARG A 77 -4.86 11.59 -7.84
C ARG A 77 -4.37 10.25 -8.43
N GLY A 78 -4.45 10.07 -9.75
CA GLY A 78 -3.89 8.90 -10.43
C GLY A 78 -4.60 7.59 -10.10
N GLY A 79 -3.94 6.46 -10.39
CA GLY A 79 -4.48 5.13 -10.09
C GLY A 79 -4.73 4.89 -8.60
N MET A 80 -3.90 5.47 -7.72
CA MET A 80 -4.13 5.42 -6.27
C MET A 80 -5.42 6.17 -5.88
N GLY A 81 -5.71 7.30 -6.54
CA GLY A 81 -6.96 8.02 -6.35
C GLY A 81 -8.19 7.24 -6.83
N PHE A 82 -8.08 6.57 -7.97
CA PHE A 82 -9.15 5.72 -8.52
C PHE A 82 -9.50 4.59 -7.55
N ILE A 83 -8.50 3.81 -7.10
CA ILE A 83 -8.75 2.68 -6.21
C ILE A 83 -9.18 3.14 -4.81
N THR A 84 -8.73 4.32 -4.36
CA THR A 84 -9.26 4.95 -3.14
C THR A 84 -10.75 5.25 -3.27
N ALA A 85 -11.24 5.71 -4.42
CA ALA A 85 -12.67 5.94 -4.62
C ALA A 85 -13.46 4.62 -4.57
N ASP A 86 -12.98 3.58 -5.25
CA ASP A 86 -13.58 2.23 -5.24
C ASP A 86 -13.62 1.62 -3.82
N THR A 87 -12.56 1.84 -3.04
CA THR A 87 -12.48 1.43 -1.63
C THR A 87 -13.54 2.13 -0.77
N ARG A 88 -13.81 3.41 -1.03
CA ARG A 88 -14.82 4.19 -0.29
C ARG A 88 -16.23 3.74 -0.65
N ASP A 89 -16.48 3.45 -1.91
CA ASP A 89 -17.76 2.87 -2.35
C ASP A 89 -17.95 1.49 -1.69
N THR A 90 -16.91 0.65 -1.66
CA THR A 90 -16.93 -0.64 -0.95
C THR A 90 -17.22 -0.49 0.54
N TRP A 91 -16.61 0.49 1.21
CA TRP A 91 -16.88 0.78 2.63
C TRP A 91 -18.35 1.15 2.86
N VAL A 92 -18.93 1.98 1.99
CA VAL A 92 -20.36 2.35 2.06
C VAL A 92 -21.27 1.15 1.80
N ASP A 93 -20.92 0.29 0.85
CA ASP A 93 -21.73 -0.89 0.51
C ASP A 93 -21.70 -1.98 1.59
N THR A 94 -20.58 -2.10 2.31
CA THR A 94 -20.36 -3.14 3.33
C THR A 94 -20.77 -2.72 4.74
N GLU A 95 -20.92 -1.41 4.99
CA GLU A 95 -21.37 -0.81 6.26
C GLU A 95 -20.72 -1.46 7.50
N PRO A 96 -19.37 -1.51 7.61
CA PRO A 96 -18.71 -2.16 8.73
C PRO A 96 -19.06 -1.49 10.05
N THR A 97 -19.45 -2.29 11.05
CA THR A 97 -19.94 -1.79 12.35
C THR A 97 -18.92 -1.85 13.49
N GLU A 98 -17.82 -2.58 13.30
CA GLU A 98 -16.80 -2.79 14.33
C GLU A 98 -15.69 -1.72 14.30
N ILE A 99 -15.63 -0.91 13.23
CA ILE A 99 -14.59 0.09 13.01
C ILE A 99 -15.26 1.46 12.87
N ASP A 100 -14.85 2.40 13.73
CA ASP A 100 -15.37 3.77 13.75
C ASP A 100 -14.58 4.67 12.80
N ALA A 101 -14.95 4.62 11.52
CA ALA A 101 -14.34 5.38 10.44
C ALA A 101 -15.38 5.86 9.41
N GLU A 102 -15.11 7.05 8.87
CA GLU A 102 -15.85 7.59 7.73
C GLU A 102 -15.14 7.21 6.41
N PRO A 103 -15.87 6.98 5.30
CA PRO A 103 -15.26 6.66 4.01
C PRO A 103 -14.16 7.67 3.60
N GLU A 104 -14.35 8.95 3.88
CA GLU A 104 -13.41 10.01 3.51
C GLU A 104 -12.04 9.88 4.20
N GLU A 105 -11.97 9.19 5.33
CA GLU A 105 -10.73 8.94 6.07
C GLU A 105 -9.89 7.82 5.44
N LEU A 106 -10.43 7.05 4.49
CA LEU A 106 -9.72 5.94 3.85
C LEU A 106 -8.87 6.43 2.67
N VAL A 107 -7.60 5.98 2.65
CA VAL A 107 -6.69 6.14 1.52
C VAL A 107 -6.03 4.80 1.21
N THR A 108 -6.23 4.31 -0.02
CA THR A 108 -5.75 2.99 -0.45
C THR A 108 -4.34 3.09 -0.99
N TRP A 109 -3.43 2.31 -0.43
CA TRP A 109 -2.01 2.27 -0.79
C TRP A 109 -1.59 0.99 -1.50
N GLY A 110 -2.40 -0.06 -1.41
CA GLY A 110 -2.15 -1.29 -2.12
C GLY A 110 -3.39 -2.10 -2.44
N ALA A 111 -3.23 -3.01 -3.37
CA ALA A 111 -4.25 -3.99 -3.72
C ALA A 111 -3.61 -5.31 -4.13
N ALA A 112 -4.31 -6.40 -3.85
CA ALA A 112 -3.94 -7.73 -4.31
C ALA A 112 -4.76 -8.16 -5.53
N SER A 113 -4.30 -9.19 -6.23
CA SER A 113 -4.99 -9.73 -7.41
C SER A 113 -6.33 -10.42 -7.08
N CYS A 114 -6.52 -10.81 -5.81
CA CYS A 114 -7.79 -11.29 -5.25
C CYS A 114 -8.80 -10.16 -4.94
N ALA A 115 -8.46 -8.91 -5.27
CA ALA A 115 -9.22 -7.70 -4.95
C ALA A 115 -9.23 -7.30 -3.47
N ASP A 116 -8.38 -7.89 -2.62
CA ASP A 116 -8.14 -7.34 -1.29
C ASP A 116 -7.55 -5.93 -1.38
N LEU A 117 -8.03 -5.03 -0.53
CA LEU A 117 -7.66 -3.62 -0.52
C LEU A 117 -6.89 -3.30 0.75
N PHE A 118 -5.78 -2.59 0.61
CA PHE A 118 -4.90 -2.21 1.70
C PHE A 118 -4.87 -0.70 1.82
N CYS A 119 -5.32 -0.20 2.96
CA CYS A 119 -5.65 1.20 3.17
C CYS A 119 -4.99 1.73 4.44
N TRP A 120 -4.88 3.05 4.53
CA TRP A 120 -4.69 3.77 5.78
C TRP A 120 -6.02 4.34 6.24
N LEU A 121 -6.21 4.44 7.55
CA LEU A 121 -7.15 5.37 8.16
C LEU A 121 -6.39 6.67 8.47
N THR A 122 -6.73 7.75 7.77
CA THR A 122 -5.96 9.00 7.77
C THR A 122 -6.30 9.94 8.93
N ARG A 123 -6.23 9.42 10.16
CA ARG A 123 -6.57 10.15 11.39
C ARG A 123 -5.33 10.47 12.21
N GLY A 124 -5.14 11.75 12.54
CA GLY A 124 -3.97 12.20 13.32
C GLY A 124 -2.69 12.31 12.48
N GLU A 125 -1.55 12.05 13.11
CA GLU A 125 -0.23 12.20 12.48
C GLU A 125 0.01 11.11 11.42
N PRO A 126 0.54 11.45 10.21
CA PRO A 126 0.72 10.49 9.12
C PRO A 126 1.53 9.25 9.48
N ASP A 127 2.60 9.41 10.27
CA ASP A 127 3.46 8.29 10.67
C ASP A 127 2.77 7.30 11.64
N GLU A 128 1.59 7.67 12.17
CA GLU A 128 0.82 6.85 13.12
C GLU A 128 -0.48 6.30 12.51
N TRP A 129 -0.74 6.54 11.21
CA TRP A 129 -1.96 6.07 10.57
C TRP A 129 -2.06 4.54 10.58
N PRO A 130 -3.14 3.96 11.14
CA PRO A 130 -3.30 2.52 11.19
C PRO A 130 -3.62 1.96 9.81
N VAL A 131 -3.22 0.71 9.60
CA VAL A 131 -3.56 -0.05 8.40
C VAL A 131 -4.97 -0.63 8.54
N LEU A 132 -5.72 -0.54 7.46
CA LEU A 132 -7.03 -1.14 7.31
C LEU A 132 -7.02 -2.04 6.07
N VAL A 133 -7.40 -3.31 6.23
CA VAL A 133 -7.44 -4.27 5.13
C VAL A 133 -8.87 -4.74 4.91
N PHE A 134 -9.33 -4.66 3.66
CA PHE A 134 -10.55 -5.31 3.22
C PHE A 134 -10.20 -6.65 2.59
N SER A 135 -10.75 -7.73 3.14
CA SER A 135 -10.70 -9.05 2.52
C SER A 135 -11.90 -9.22 1.59
N HIS A 136 -11.66 -9.27 0.29
CA HIS A 136 -12.74 -9.39 -0.68
C HIS A 136 -13.44 -10.76 -0.63
N GLY A 137 -12.69 -11.81 -0.28
CA GLY A 137 -13.24 -13.17 -0.18
C GLY A 137 -14.25 -13.33 0.96
N ASP A 138 -14.01 -12.64 2.07
CA ASP A 138 -14.82 -12.76 3.30
C ASP A 138 -15.77 -11.57 3.51
N ASP A 139 -15.61 -10.49 2.74
CA ASP A 139 -16.35 -9.23 2.89
C ASP A 139 -16.15 -8.58 4.27
N VAL A 140 -14.91 -8.65 4.78
CA VAL A 140 -14.55 -8.23 6.15
C VAL A 140 -13.46 -7.17 6.11
N TRP A 141 -13.64 -6.15 6.95
CA TRP A 141 -12.65 -5.13 7.25
C TRP A 141 -11.89 -5.45 8.54
N THR A 142 -10.56 -5.37 8.49
CA THR A 142 -9.70 -5.59 9.66
C THR A 142 -8.76 -4.40 9.87
N GLN A 143 -8.78 -3.81 11.06
CA GLN A 143 -7.87 -2.73 11.45
C GLN A 143 -6.65 -3.25 12.20
N TYR A 144 -5.49 -2.66 11.90
CA TYR A 144 -4.22 -2.89 12.57
C TYR A 144 -3.64 -1.56 13.05
N ASP A 145 -3.40 -1.42 14.36
CA ASP A 145 -2.96 -0.17 15.00
C ASP A 145 -1.47 0.17 14.81
N PHE A 146 -0.94 -0.10 13.62
CA PHE A 146 0.43 0.20 13.20
C PHE A 146 0.49 0.56 11.72
N GLY A 147 1.58 1.22 11.33
CA GLY A 147 1.78 1.74 9.99
C GLY A 147 2.06 0.67 8.93
N MET A 148 2.09 1.12 7.67
CA MET A 148 2.24 0.23 6.50
C MET A 148 3.54 -0.58 6.53
N VAL A 149 4.69 0.04 6.83
CA VAL A 149 5.97 -0.69 6.78
C VAL A 149 6.06 -1.71 7.90
N GLU A 150 5.57 -1.39 9.10
CA GLU A 150 5.48 -2.35 10.19
C GLU A 150 4.56 -3.54 9.82
N PHE A 151 3.41 -3.28 9.18
CA PHE A 151 2.53 -4.32 8.66
C PHE A 151 3.27 -5.26 7.70
N LEU A 152 4.00 -4.72 6.72
CA LEU A 152 4.79 -5.54 5.79
C LEU A 152 5.87 -6.35 6.50
N VAL A 153 6.60 -5.76 7.45
CA VAL A 153 7.63 -6.46 8.23
C VAL A 153 7.03 -7.61 9.04
N ARG A 154 5.85 -7.42 9.65
CA ARG A 154 5.16 -8.46 10.40
C ARG A 154 4.73 -9.62 9.51
N VAL A 155 4.13 -9.33 8.34
CA VAL A 155 3.72 -10.34 7.35
C VAL A 155 4.91 -11.16 6.85
N LEU A 156 5.99 -10.49 6.41
CA LEU A 156 7.17 -11.17 5.87
C LEU A 156 7.93 -12.02 6.90
N ASN A 157 7.78 -11.69 8.19
CA ASN A 157 8.35 -12.47 9.28
C ASN A 157 7.38 -13.51 9.89
N ALA A 158 6.14 -13.61 9.38
CA ALA A 158 5.09 -14.44 9.97
C ALA A 158 4.88 -14.15 11.47
N GLN A 159 4.81 -12.86 11.83
CA GLN A 159 4.55 -12.43 13.20
C GLN A 159 3.05 -12.45 13.51
N PRO A 160 2.65 -12.79 14.76
CA PRO A 160 1.24 -12.73 15.16
C PRO A 160 0.67 -11.30 15.11
N GLY A 161 -0.65 -11.20 15.07
CA GLY A 161 -1.39 -9.93 14.97
C GLY A 161 -1.59 -9.41 13.55
N VAL A 162 -1.41 -10.27 12.54
CA VAL A 162 -1.72 -10.06 11.12
C VAL A 162 -2.21 -11.38 10.49
N GLU A 163 -3.03 -12.13 11.24
CA GLU A 163 -3.50 -13.48 10.91
C GLU A 163 -4.23 -13.56 9.56
N LEU A 164 -4.84 -12.46 9.12
CA LEU A 164 -5.46 -12.33 7.79
C LEU A 164 -4.50 -12.73 6.66
N MET A 165 -3.20 -12.52 6.86
CA MET A 165 -2.20 -12.75 5.84
C MET A 165 -1.65 -14.17 5.82
N GLU A 166 -2.02 -15.05 6.76
CA GLU A 166 -1.45 -16.41 6.93
C GLU A 166 -1.56 -17.30 5.69
N GLU A 167 -2.67 -17.19 4.96
CA GLU A 167 -2.94 -18.00 3.76
C GLU A 167 -2.40 -17.34 2.47
N THR A 168 -1.73 -16.20 2.58
CA THR A 168 -1.20 -15.47 1.42
C THR A 168 0.23 -15.93 1.08
N PRO A 169 0.66 -15.79 -0.19
CA PRO A 169 2.04 -16.08 -0.58
C PRO A 169 3.11 -15.24 0.13
N LEU A 170 2.73 -14.13 0.77
CA LEU A 170 3.66 -13.26 1.49
C LEU A 170 4.00 -13.76 2.89
N TRP A 171 3.18 -14.64 3.47
CA TRP A 171 3.34 -15.04 4.86
C TRP A 171 4.66 -15.75 5.11
N GLY A 172 5.54 -15.12 5.88
CA GLY A 172 6.85 -15.68 6.21
C GLY A 172 7.79 -15.83 5.03
N ASP A 173 7.52 -15.17 3.89
CA ASP A 173 8.40 -15.23 2.72
C ASP A 173 9.72 -14.51 3.03
N ARG A 174 10.78 -15.30 3.19
CA ARG A 174 12.12 -14.82 3.54
C ARG A 174 12.90 -14.27 2.36
N ASN A 175 12.38 -14.40 1.14
CA ASN A 175 12.98 -13.82 -0.06
C ASN A 175 11.89 -13.45 -1.06
N PRO A 176 11.03 -12.46 -0.72
CA PRO A 176 9.95 -12.07 -1.59
C PRO A 176 10.53 -11.59 -2.91
N SER A 177 9.98 -12.11 -4.01
CA SER A 177 10.21 -11.44 -5.28
C SER A 177 9.59 -10.04 -5.20
N TYR A 178 10.20 -9.10 -5.90
CA TYR A 178 9.50 -7.89 -6.21
C TYR A 178 9.82 -7.43 -7.63
N ALA A 179 8.81 -6.84 -8.27
CA ALA A 179 8.91 -6.33 -9.62
C ALA A 179 8.18 -5.00 -9.73
N ASN A 180 8.82 -4.00 -10.35
CA ASN A 180 8.14 -2.75 -10.68
C ASN A 180 7.31 -2.87 -11.98
N SER A 181 6.44 -1.91 -12.29
CA SER A 181 5.63 -2.03 -13.52
C SER A 181 6.46 -2.03 -14.80
N ALA A 182 7.64 -1.40 -14.81
CA ALA A 182 8.53 -1.44 -15.97
C ALA A 182 9.05 -2.87 -16.24
N GLU A 183 9.38 -3.61 -15.19
CA GLU A 183 9.80 -5.01 -15.26
C GLU A 183 8.62 -5.92 -15.63
N ARG A 184 7.45 -5.73 -15.01
CA ARG A 184 6.23 -6.52 -15.32
C ARG A 184 5.78 -6.37 -16.78
N ARG A 185 5.88 -5.15 -17.35
CA ARG A 185 5.59 -4.91 -18.78
C ARG A 185 6.55 -5.63 -19.73
N ARG A 186 7.83 -5.80 -19.35
CA ARG A 186 8.83 -6.53 -20.16
C ARG A 186 8.59 -8.03 -20.16
N VAL A 187 8.13 -8.60 -19.05
CA VAL A 187 7.86 -10.03 -18.92
C VAL A 187 6.58 -10.42 -19.67
N ARG A 188 5.53 -9.58 -19.60
CA ARG A 188 4.21 -9.85 -20.17
C ARG A 188 4.13 -9.61 -21.69
N GLY A 189 5.15 -9.01 -22.29
CA GLY A 189 5.27 -8.77 -23.74
C GLY A 189 6.07 -9.83 -24.51
N LYS A 190 6.43 -10.95 -23.88
CA LYS A 190 7.19 -12.05 -24.47
C LYS A 190 6.29 -13.28 -24.61
#